data_AF-A0A4U1D9U0-F1
#
_entry.id   AF-A0A4U1D9U0-F1
#
_cell.length_a   1.000
_cell.length_b   1.000
_cell.length_c   1.000
_cell.angle_alpha   90.00
_cell.angle_beta   90.00
_cell.angle_gamma   90.00
#
_symmetry.space_group_name_H-M   'P 1'
#
loop_
_entity.id
_entity.type
_entity.pdbx_description
1 polymer ?
#
loop_
_entity_poly.entity_id
_entity_poly.type
_entity_poly.pdbx_seq_one_letter_code
_entity_poly.pdbx_strand_id
1 'polypeptide(L)'
;MPRNPGVTDEEIIRMYKSGIPYKEMEPIVGLSSRSIRNVMYKHGVQMNREQSSGQPRKHKVNENFFKVWSNEMAWVLGLFVTDGTVNSSVHSIVFSQKDERILRLIAAYMEADYVLAPDGPTRHTPSLIINSKVIKNDLAEMGIGARKSLTVPFPNVPEEFLPSFIRGVIDGDGWVSRDGYNLNITSGSIQFAEGLLSVFLKWGLKSKITTFKGTKDNQIYRIWITGKTEVLKLSEIIYQDATSDDYVIKKRVYMSQHSVRPYKSEIPFYEKISSRVQFRTNISKYILESLRIAAIEHHTTINNLFEKGLKNLLGTPVLEINKLSRPVDRVQFKTTYDRELLMKVREFAKQNDLYINDVIEMSVDYIDSSY
;
A
#
# COMPACT_ATOMS: atom_id res chain seq x y z
N MET A 1 11.51 53.66 -19.69
CA MET A 1 12.82 53.37 -20.32
C MET A 1 12.67 53.62 -21.81
N PRO A 2 13.49 54.50 -22.40
CA PRO A 2 13.50 54.71 -23.85
C PRO A 2 14.05 53.47 -24.57
N ARG A 3 13.60 53.24 -25.80
CA ARG A 3 14.15 52.19 -26.67
C ARG A 3 15.59 52.49 -27.03
N ASN A 4 16.38 51.45 -27.31
CA ASN A 4 17.68 51.64 -27.95
C ASN A 4 17.50 52.28 -29.34
N PRO A 5 18.45 53.12 -29.79
CA PRO A 5 18.37 53.78 -31.09
C PRO A 5 18.19 52.78 -32.24
N GLY A 6 17.27 53.07 -33.16
CA GLY A 6 17.02 52.24 -34.36
C GLY A 6 16.07 51.06 -34.18
N VAL A 7 15.57 50.79 -32.96
CA VAL A 7 14.67 49.65 -32.71
C VAL A 7 13.20 49.99 -32.99
N THR A 8 12.65 49.41 -34.05
CA THR A 8 11.25 49.56 -34.48
C THR A 8 10.31 48.54 -33.82
N ASP A 9 8.99 48.75 -33.88
CA ASP A 9 8.01 47.75 -33.39
C ASP A 9 8.16 46.43 -34.17
N GLU A 10 8.45 46.50 -35.47
CA GLU A 10 8.64 45.38 -36.37
C GLU A 10 9.89 44.55 -36.02
N GLU A 11 10.98 45.20 -35.62
CA GLU A 11 12.20 44.54 -35.12
C GLU A 11 11.88 43.66 -33.90
N ILE A 12 11.12 44.23 -32.94
CA ILE A 12 10.75 43.57 -31.69
C ILE A 12 9.84 42.36 -31.98
N ILE A 13 8.86 42.51 -32.90
CA ILE A 13 7.95 41.42 -33.30
C ILE A 13 8.71 40.30 -34.00
N ARG A 14 9.69 40.63 -34.86
CA ARG A 14 10.52 39.64 -35.54
C ARG A 14 11.40 38.85 -34.56
N MET A 15 12.06 39.54 -33.62
CA MET A 15 12.82 38.88 -32.54
C MET A 15 11.94 37.95 -31.72
N TYR A 16 10.73 38.40 -31.35
CA TYR A 16 9.76 37.58 -30.63
C TYR A 16 9.36 36.32 -31.41
N LYS A 17 9.00 36.47 -32.69
CA LYS A 17 8.60 35.36 -33.57
C LYS A 17 9.74 34.36 -33.83
N SER A 18 11.00 34.80 -33.73
CA SER A 18 12.17 33.92 -33.84
C SER A 18 12.43 33.07 -32.58
N GLY A 19 11.66 33.25 -31.51
CA GLY A 19 11.75 32.46 -30.28
C GLY A 19 12.74 32.98 -29.23
N ILE A 20 13.30 34.19 -29.42
CA ILE A 20 14.23 34.79 -28.47
C ILE A 20 13.51 35.09 -27.14
N PRO A 21 14.03 34.65 -25.98
CA PRO A 21 13.45 34.96 -24.68
C PRO A 21 13.45 36.46 -24.38
N TYR A 22 12.43 36.96 -23.68
CA TYR A 22 12.36 38.40 -23.34
C TYR A 22 13.59 38.91 -22.57
N LYS A 23 14.19 38.11 -21.69
CA LYS A 23 15.43 38.47 -20.98
C LYS A 23 16.60 38.77 -21.91
N GLU A 24 16.66 38.10 -23.06
CA GLU A 24 17.68 38.34 -24.07
C GLU A 24 17.31 39.53 -24.97
N MET A 25 16.00 39.77 -25.17
CA MET A 25 15.51 40.94 -25.90
C MET A 25 15.68 42.26 -25.12
N GLU A 26 15.54 42.25 -23.80
CA GLU A 26 15.63 43.45 -22.94
C GLU A 26 16.89 44.31 -23.22
N PRO A 27 18.12 43.77 -23.19
CA PRO A 27 19.32 44.55 -23.47
C PRO A 27 19.42 45.01 -24.94
N ILE A 28 18.87 44.24 -25.89
CA ILE A 28 18.90 44.57 -27.32
C ILE A 28 17.95 45.72 -27.65
N VAL A 29 16.74 45.65 -27.09
CA VAL A 29 15.63 46.58 -27.38
C VAL A 29 15.68 47.82 -26.49
N GLY A 30 16.28 47.74 -25.30
CA GLY A 30 16.27 48.80 -24.29
C GLY A 30 14.93 48.95 -23.57
N LEU A 31 14.02 47.99 -23.75
CA LEU A 31 12.70 47.96 -23.13
C LEU A 31 12.60 46.82 -22.13
N SER A 32 11.87 47.04 -21.04
CA SER A 32 11.51 45.95 -20.11
C SER A 32 10.61 44.90 -20.79
N SER A 33 10.62 43.66 -20.29
CA SER A 33 9.74 42.56 -20.74
C SER A 33 8.27 42.99 -20.79
N ARG A 34 7.81 43.81 -19.83
CA ARG A 34 6.45 44.36 -19.82
C ARG A 34 6.18 45.28 -21.02
N SER A 35 7.15 46.10 -21.38
CA SER A 35 7.04 47.04 -22.50
C SER A 35 7.12 46.31 -23.85
N ILE A 36 7.99 45.31 -23.98
CA ILE A 36 8.06 44.41 -25.15
C ILE A 36 6.71 43.70 -25.35
N ARG A 37 6.12 43.20 -24.26
CA ARG A 37 4.78 42.59 -24.27
C ARG A 37 3.69 43.55 -24.71
N ASN A 38 3.74 44.82 -24.28
CA ASN A 38 2.77 45.82 -24.71
C ASN A 38 2.84 46.09 -26.23
N VAL A 39 4.04 45.99 -26.83
CA VAL A 39 4.20 46.07 -28.29
C VAL A 39 3.48 44.92 -28.98
N MET A 40 3.61 43.69 -28.49
CA MET A 40 2.88 42.54 -29.04
C MET A 40 1.36 42.75 -29.01
N TYR A 41 0.83 43.24 -27.88
CA TYR A 41 -0.60 43.54 -27.74
C TYR A 41 -1.08 44.65 -28.67
N LYS A 42 -0.32 45.74 -28.78
CA LYS A 42 -0.62 46.86 -29.69
C LYS A 42 -0.78 46.40 -31.14
N HIS A 43 -0.02 45.38 -31.55
CA HIS A 43 0.00 44.84 -32.92
C HIS A 43 -0.78 43.54 -33.10
N GLY A 44 -1.59 43.13 -32.12
CA GLY A 44 -2.42 41.92 -32.22
C GLY A 44 -1.63 40.62 -32.37
N VAL A 45 -0.35 40.59 -31.97
CA VAL A 45 0.48 39.39 -32.05
C VAL A 45 0.01 38.41 -30.98
N GLN A 46 -0.38 37.20 -31.42
CA GLN A 46 -0.76 36.14 -30.51
C GLN A 46 0.42 35.77 -29.61
N MET A 47 0.22 35.92 -28.30
CA MET A 47 1.25 35.59 -27.34
C MET A 47 1.37 34.07 -27.24
N ASN A 48 2.60 33.55 -27.30
CA ASN A 48 2.94 32.16 -27.04
C ASN A 48 2.45 31.67 -25.66
N ARG A 49 2.11 32.58 -24.74
CA ARG A 49 1.58 32.27 -23.41
C ARG A 49 0.49 33.26 -23.01
N GLU A 50 -0.59 32.75 -22.42
CA GLU A 50 -1.71 33.56 -21.93
C GLU A 50 -1.28 34.57 -20.86
N GLN A 51 -2.08 35.63 -20.71
CA GLN A 51 -1.95 36.54 -19.58
C GLN A 51 -2.19 35.80 -18.27
N SER A 52 -1.29 36.01 -17.30
CA SER A 52 -1.29 35.33 -15.99
C SER A 52 -0.98 33.82 -16.02
N SER A 53 -0.36 33.31 -17.09
CA SER A 53 0.09 31.89 -17.21
C SER A 53 1.23 31.47 -16.27
N GLY A 54 1.75 32.37 -15.44
CA GLY A 54 2.82 32.09 -14.47
C GLY A 54 4.18 31.76 -15.11
N GLN A 55 5.14 31.38 -14.28
CA GLN A 55 6.45 30.93 -14.75
C GLN A 55 6.32 29.63 -15.57
N PRO A 56 7.17 29.42 -16.60
CA PRO A 56 7.22 28.16 -17.32
C PRO A 56 7.54 27.00 -16.37
N ARG A 57 6.88 25.86 -16.59
CA ARG A 57 7.18 24.63 -15.88
C ARG A 57 8.61 24.22 -16.23
N LYS A 58 9.47 24.08 -15.21
CA LYS A 58 10.84 23.61 -15.39
C LYS A 58 10.91 22.10 -15.64
N HIS A 59 10.02 21.35 -14.98
CA HIS A 59 10.08 19.89 -14.91
C HIS A 59 9.13 19.22 -15.88
N LYS A 60 9.59 18.18 -16.58
CA LYS A 60 8.78 17.40 -17.52
C LYS A 60 7.77 16.51 -16.77
N VAL A 61 6.62 16.28 -17.38
CA VAL A 61 5.64 15.24 -17.02
C VAL A 61 4.76 14.93 -18.23
N ASN A 62 4.32 13.67 -18.39
CA ASN A 62 3.28 13.30 -19.35
C ASN A 62 1.90 13.81 -18.88
N GLU A 63 1.44 14.91 -19.47
CA GLU A 63 0.13 15.51 -19.14
C GLU A 63 -1.07 14.73 -19.69
N ASN A 64 -0.86 13.63 -20.42
CA ASN A 64 -1.92 12.74 -20.86
C ASN A 64 -2.05 11.48 -19.99
N PHE A 65 -1.24 11.36 -18.93
CA PHE A 65 -1.16 10.15 -18.11
C PHE A 65 -2.53 9.68 -17.56
N PHE A 66 -3.39 10.61 -17.12
CA PHE A 66 -4.70 10.27 -16.57
C PHE A 66 -5.83 10.24 -17.63
N LYS A 67 -5.50 10.32 -18.92
CA LYS A 67 -6.50 10.37 -20.01
C LYS A 67 -6.77 9.01 -20.65
N VAL A 68 -5.84 8.08 -20.53
CA VAL A 68 -5.95 6.73 -21.10
C VAL A 68 -5.73 5.72 -19.98
N TRP A 69 -6.66 4.78 -19.84
CA TRP A 69 -6.56 3.73 -18.84
C TRP A 69 -5.46 2.72 -19.20
N SER A 70 -4.71 2.34 -18.18
CA SER A 70 -3.69 1.29 -18.17
C SER A 70 -3.56 0.76 -16.74
N ASN A 71 -2.89 -0.37 -16.55
CA ASN A 71 -2.65 -0.90 -15.21
C ASN A 71 -1.81 0.07 -14.36
N GLU A 72 -0.83 0.71 -14.98
CA GLU A 72 0.04 1.72 -14.37
C GLU A 72 -0.75 2.95 -13.94
N MET A 73 -1.58 3.50 -14.83
CA MET A 73 -2.44 4.65 -14.52
C MET A 73 -3.40 4.31 -13.37
N ALA A 74 -4.04 3.14 -13.42
CA ALA A 74 -5.01 2.74 -12.40
C ALA A 74 -4.34 2.58 -11.03
N TRP A 75 -3.17 1.95 -10.97
CA TRP A 75 -2.40 1.81 -9.73
C TRP A 75 -1.97 3.17 -9.17
N VAL A 76 -1.43 4.06 -10.02
CA VAL A 76 -1.05 5.42 -9.62
C VAL A 76 -2.28 6.21 -9.13
N LEU A 77 -3.43 6.08 -9.78
CA LEU A 77 -4.67 6.71 -9.36
C LEU A 77 -5.13 6.20 -7.99
N GLY A 78 -5.05 4.88 -7.76
CA GLY A 78 -5.37 4.27 -6.47
C GLY A 78 -4.53 4.82 -5.33
N LEU A 79 -3.21 4.88 -5.52
CA LEU A 79 -2.28 5.52 -4.58
C LEU A 79 -2.56 7.01 -4.40
N PHE A 80 -2.94 7.71 -5.46
CA PHE A 80 -3.23 9.14 -5.39
C PHE A 80 -4.51 9.44 -4.61
N VAL A 81 -5.53 8.58 -4.74
CA VAL A 81 -6.79 8.72 -3.99
C VAL A 81 -6.54 8.66 -2.48
N THR A 82 -5.60 7.82 -2.04
CA THR A 82 -5.24 7.65 -0.62
C THR A 82 -4.20 8.68 -0.16
N ASP A 83 -2.97 8.59 -0.65
CA ASP A 83 -1.81 9.35 -0.16
C ASP A 83 -1.51 10.62 -0.97
N GLY A 84 -2.26 10.83 -2.05
CA GLY A 84 -2.10 12.00 -2.90
C GLY A 84 -2.68 13.26 -2.26
N THR A 85 -2.10 14.41 -2.59
CA THR A 85 -2.64 15.73 -2.22
C THR A 85 -2.75 16.61 -3.46
N VAL A 86 -3.94 17.15 -3.69
CA VAL A 86 -4.15 18.22 -4.66
C VAL A 86 -4.00 19.56 -3.94
N ASN A 87 -3.10 20.42 -4.42
CA ASN A 87 -2.95 21.76 -3.86
C ASN A 87 -4.15 22.64 -4.26
N SER A 88 -4.74 23.34 -3.29
CA SER A 88 -5.90 24.22 -3.53
C SER A 88 -5.54 25.45 -4.37
N SER A 89 -4.36 26.03 -4.16
CA SER A 89 -4.00 27.36 -4.65
C SER A 89 -3.14 27.32 -5.90
N VAL A 90 -2.32 26.29 -6.07
CA VAL A 90 -1.44 26.14 -7.25
C VAL A 90 -1.78 24.90 -8.06
N HIS A 91 -1.26 24.83 -9.28
CA HIS A 91 -1.44 23.72 -10.21
C HIS A 91 -0.46 22.57 -9.92
N SER A 92 -0.46 22.08 -8.69
CA SER A 92 0.41 21.00 -8.25
C SER A 92 -0.36 19.87 -7.59
N ILE A 93 0.09 18.65 -7.85
CA ILE A 93 -0.27 17.47 -7.09
C ILE A 93 0.97 16.91 -6.40
N VAL A 94 0.77 16.24 -5.28
CA VAL A 94 1.85 15.72 -4.44
C VAL A 94 1.55 14.28 -4.07
N PHE A 95 2.53 13.40 -4.26
CA PHE A 95 2.52 12.05 -3.69
C PHE A 95 3.46 12.03 -2.49
N SER A 96 3.01 11.55 -1.33
CA SER A 96 3.87 11.45 -0.14
C SER A 96 3.97 9.99 0.28
N GLN A 97 5.17 9.41 0.22
CA GLN A 97 5.40 8.01 0.53
C GLN A 97 6.73 7.80 1.23
N LYS A 98 6.73 6.92 2.25
CA LYS A 98 7.95 6.56 2.98
C LYS A 98 8.86 5.65 2.16
N ASP A 99 8.27 4.81 1.31
CA ASP A 99 9.01 3.97 0.37
C ASP A 99 9.32 4.78 -0.89
N GLU A 100 10.56 5.26 -1.00
CA GLU A 100 11.01 6.08 -2.12
C GLU A 100 10.93 5.35 -3.47
N ARG A 101 11.02 4.01 -3.47
CA ARG A 101 10.85 3.17 -4.68
C ARG A 101 9.49 3.40 -5.31
N ILE A 102 8.44 3.55 -4.50
CA ILE A 102 7.08 3.84 -4.97
C ILE A 102 7.05 5.21 -5.67
N LEU A 103 7.70 6.22 -5.09
CA LEU A 103 7.78 7.56 -5.71
C LEU A 103 8.54 7.52 -7.05
N ARG A 104 9.61 6.73 -7.13
CA ARG A 104 10.38 6.56 -8.37
C ARG A 104 9.57 5.84 -9.45
N LEU A 105 8.80 4.82 -9.09
CA LEU A 105 7.88 4.14 -9.99
C LEU A 105 6.79 5.06 -10.51
N ILE A 106 6.16 5.85 -9.63
CA ILE A 106 5.16 6.85 -10.03
C ILE A 106 5.77 7.84 -11.03
N ALA A 107 6.96 8.36 -10.76
CA ALA A 107 7.64 9.28 -11.68
C ALA A 107 7.95 8.62 -13.03
N ALA A 108 8.39 7.36 -13.03
CA ALA A 108 8.65 6.60 -14.25
C ALA A 108 7.37 6.40 -15.08
N TYR A 109 6.28 5.94 -14.47
CA TYR A 109 4.99 5.74 -15.15
C TYR A 109 4.40 7.05 -15.69
N MET A 110 4.55 8.14 -14.95
CA MET A 110 4.09 9.46 -15.39
C MET A 110 5.07 10.16 -16.35
N GLU A 111 6.16 9.52 -16.75
CA GLU A 111 7.29 10.10 -17.48
C GLU A 111 7.68 11.50 -16.95
N ALA A 112 7.72 11.61 -15.62
CA ALA A 112 7.96 12.83 -14.90
C ALA A 112 9.40 12.92 -14.43
N ASP A 113 9.93 14.15 -14.35
CA ASP A 113 11.18 14.36 -13.64
C ASP A 113 11.02 13.99 -12.17
N TYR A 114 11.95 13.20 -11.66
CA TYR A 114 11.94 12.79 -10.26
C TYR A 114 12.44 13.91 -9.36
N VAL A 115 11.52 14.76 -8.91
CA VAL A 115 11.81 15.91 -8.05
C VAL A 115 11.13 15.74 -6.71
N LEU A 116 11.95 15.43 -5.70
CA LEU A 116 11.51 15.43 -4.33
C LEU A 116 11.42 16.84 -3.78
N ALA A 117 10.41 17.03 -2.97
CA ALA A 117 10.16 18.25 -2.27
C ALA A 117 11.19 18.42 -1.12
N PRO A 118 11.76 19.61 -0.88
CA PRO A 118 12.84 19.81 0.09
C PRO A 118 12.43 19.50 1.54
N ASP A 119 13.31 18.93 2.34
CA ASP A 119 13.00 18.65 3.75
C ASP A 119 12.55 19.91 4.49
N GLY A 120 11.55 19.74 5.36
CA GLY A 120 11.00 20.81 6.17
C GLY A 120 10.95 20.42 7.64
N PRO A 121 10.79 21.40 8.56
CA PRO A 121 10.77 21.14 10.00
C PRO A 121 9.72 20.12 10.45
N THR A 122 8.62 20.04 9.71
CA THR A 122 7.49 19.13 9.98
C THR A 122 7.26 18.12 8.86
N ARG A 123 8.03 18.20 7.77
CA ARG A 123 7.89 17.32 6.60
C ARG A 123 9.11 16.43 6.47
N HIS A 124 9.02 15.27 7.11
CA HIS A 124 10.05 14.22 7.08
C HIS A 124 9.73 13.08 6.11
N THR A 125 8.54 13.09 5.49
CA THR A 125 8.16 12.07 4.51
C THR A 125 8.56 12.57 3.12
N PRO A 126 9.30 11.78 2.32
CA PRO A 126 9.58 12.10 0.94
C PRO A 126 8.30 12.38 0.16
N SER A 127 8.30 13.45 -0.63
CA SER A 127 7.15 13.85 -1.43
C SER A 127 7.55 14.19 -2.85
N LEU A 128 6.97 13.51 -3.83
CA LEU A 128 7.11 13.83 -5.25
C LEU A 128 6.13 14.95 -5.61
N ILE A 129 6.62 16.07 -6.15
CA ILE A 129 5.77 17.18 -6.60
C ILE A 129 5.66 17.16 -8.12
N ILE A 130 4.42 17.11 -8.62
CA ILE A 130 4.11 17.25 -10.05
C ILE A 130 3.35 18.54 -10.27
N ASN A 131 3.91 19.44 -11.07
CA ASN A 131 3.30 20.73 -11.41
C ASN A 131 2.66 20.67 -12.79
N SER A 132 1.35 20.42 -12.87
CA SER A 132 0.60 20.43 -14.13
C SER A 132 -0.84 20.88 -13.89
N LYS A 133 -1.28 21.89 -14.66
CA LYS A 133 -2.68 22.34 -14.67
C LYS A 133 -3.58 21.29 -15.32
N VAL A 134 -3.10 20.64 -16.39
CA VAL A 134 -3.84 19.61 -17.12
C VAL A 134 -4.14 18.43 -16.20
N ILE A 135 -3.12 17.84 -15.58
CA ILE A 135 -3.28 16.70 -14.65
C ILE A 135 -4.21 17.06 -13.48
N LYS A 136 -4.07 18.27 -12.91
CA LYS A 136 -4.97 18.71 -11.84
C LYS A 136 -6.44 18.77 -12.30
N ASN A 137 -6.67 19.20 -13.53
CA ASN A 137 -8.02 19.25 -14.10
C ASN A 137 -8.54 17.85 -14.42
N ASP A 138 -7.72 16.97 -15.03
CA ASP A 138 -8.09 15.58 -15.31
C ASP A 138 -8.55 14.86 -14.01
N LEU A 139 -7.82 15.05 -12.91
CA LEU A 139 -8.21 14.52 -11.59
C LEU A 139 -9.50 15.16 -11.06
N ALA A 140 -9.68 16.47 -11.26
CA ALA A 140 -10.90 17.15 -10.83
C ALA A 140 -12.14 16.66 -11.59
N GLU A 141 -12.01 16.32 -12.88
CA GLU A 141 -13.07 15.69 -13.68
C GLU A 141 -13.45 14.31 -13.16
N MET A 142 -12.52 13.59 -12.53
CA MET A 142 -12.79 12.34 -11.80
C MET A 142 -13.34 12.57 -10.37
N GLY A 143 -13.60 13.81 -9.97
CA GLY A 143 -14.08 14.17 -8.63
C GLY A 143 -12.99 14.23 -7.55
N ILE A 144 -11.71 14.23 -7.94
CA ILE A 144 -10.54 14.20 -7.05
C ILE A 144 -9.99 15.62 -6.89
N GLY A 145 -10.51 16.35 -5.91
CA GLY A 145 -10.12 17.74 -5.61
C GLY A 145 -9.16 17.89 -4.42
N ALA A 146 -8.96 19.14 -4.00
CA ALA A 146 -8.30 19.45 -2.73
C ALA A 146 -9.18 19.04 -1.53
N ARG A 147 -8.56 18.70 -0.39
CA ARG A 147 -9.26 18.27 0.86
C ARG A 147 -10.24 17.11 0.65
N LYS A 148 -9.95 16.25 -0.32
CA LYS A 148 -10.82 15.15 -0.76
C LYS A 148 -11.07 14.03 0.24
N SER A 149 -10.29 13.92 1.32
CA SER A 149 -10.28 12.76 2.22
C SER A 149 -11.65 12.37 2.81
N LEU A 150 -12.59 13.33 2.88
CA LEU A 150 -13.95 13.11 3.40
C LEU A 150 -15.02 12.95 2.32
N THR A 151 -14.73 13.34 1.08
CA THR A 151 -15.74 13.49 0.02
C THR A 151 -15.34 12.85 -1.32
N VAL A 152 -14.18 12.20 -1.39
CA VAL A 152 -13.73 11.56 -2.62
C VAL A 152 -14.74 10.48 -3.05
N PRO A 153 -15.25 10.51 -4.28
CA PRO A 153 -16.12 9.46 -4.78
C PRO A 153 -15.30 8.20 -5.09
N PHE A 154 -15.97 7.06 -5.25
CA PHE A 154 -15.34 5.91 -5.91
C PHE A 154 -15.26 6.22 -7.43
N PRO A 155 -14.06 6.29 -8.03
CA PRO A 155 -13.92 6.67 -9.43
C PRO A 155 -14.51 5.59 -10.37
N ASN A 156 -14.96 6.01 -11.55
CA ASN A 156 -15.46 5.09 -12.59
C ASN A 156 -14.30 4.41 -13.33
N VAL A 157 -13.69 3.42 -12.67
CA VAL A 157 -12.59 2.61 -13.20
C VAL A 157 -13.15 1.47 -14.07
N PRO A 158 -12.66 1.27 -15.30
CA PRO A 158 -13.06 0.11 -16.11
C PRO A 158 -12.73 -1.20 -15.41
N GLU A 159 -13.57 -2.23 -15.63
CA GLU A 159 -13.49 -3.50 -14.89
C GLU A 159 -12.11 -4.16 -14.99
N GLU A 160 -11.49 -4.10 -16.18
CA GLU A 160 -10.17 -4.67 -16.45
C GLU A 160 -9.04 -4.02 -15.62
N PHE A 161 -9.20 -2.76 -15.18
CA PHE A 161 -8.18 -2.02 -14.42
C PHE A 161 -8.51 -1.89 -12.94
N LEU A 162 -9.69 -2.33 -12.49
CA LEU A 162 -10.07 -2.36 -11.07
C LEU A 162 -9.06 -3.11 -10.19
N PRO A 163 -8.49 -4.26 -10.59
CA PRO A 163 -7.45 -4.95 -9.81
C PRO A 163 -6.25 -4.05 -9.48
N SER A 164 -5.73 -3.35 -10.48
CA SER A 164 -4.58 -2.44 -10.33
C SER A 164 -4.93 -1.18 -9.54
N PHE A 165 -6.12 -0.61 -9.74
CA PHE A 165 -6.61 0.50 -8.92
C PHE A 165 -6.71 0.13 -7.44
N ILE A 166 -7.34 -1.01 -7.14
CA ILE A 166 -7.50 -1.49 -5.76
C ILE A 166 -6.16 -1.86 -5.13
N ARG A 167 -5.21 -2.41 -5.90
CA ARG A 167 -3.82 -2.59 -5.47
C ARG A 167 -3.23 -1.27 -4.99
N GLY A 168 -3.36 -0.20 -5.78
CA GLY A 168 -2.88 1.14 -5.40
C GLY A 168 -3.54 1.69 -4.14
N VAL A 169 -4.86 1.51 -3.99
CA VAL A 169 -5.61 1.91 -2.78
C VAL A 169 -5.11 1.14 -1.54
N ILE A 170 -4.91 -0.17 -1.67
CA ILE A 170 -4.36 -1.00 -0.60
C ILE A 170 -2.93 -0.56 -0.26
N ASP A 171 -2.12 -0.19 -1.26
CA ASP A 171 -0.74 0.23 -1.05
C ASP A 171 -0.61 1.54 -0.31
N GLY A 172 -1.57 2.46 -0.46
CA GLY A 172 -1.61 3.66 0.36
C GLY A 172 -2.24 3.42 1.73
N ASP A 173 -3.57 3.36 1.79
CA ASP A 173 -4.34 3.33 3.05
C ASP A 173 -4.67 1.93 3.58
N GLY A 174 -4.26 0.88 2.87
CA GLY A 174 -4.46 -0.50 3.31
C GLY A 174 -3.53 -0.89 4.46
N TRP A 175 -4.06 -1.67 5.39
CA TRP A 175 -3.32 -2.40 6.40
C TRP A 175 -3.56 -3.89 6.21
N VAL A 176 -2.48 -4.68 6.22
CA VAL A 176 -2.53 -6.15 6.18
C VAL A 176 -1.85 -6.66 7.44
N SER A 177 -2.53 -7.55 8.17
CA SER A 177 -1.94 -8.20 9.33
C SER A 177 -0.75 -9.06 8.91
N ARG A 178 0.28 -9.14 9.77
CA ARG A 178 1.50 -9.92 9.48
C ARG A 178 1.23 -11.39 9.21
N ASP A 179 0.18 -11.94 9.80
CA ASP A 179 -0.26 -13.31 9.58
C ASP A 179 -1.09 -13.49 8.31
N GLY A 180 -1.48 -12.42 7.60
CA GLY A 180 -2.25 -12.50 6.35
C GLY A 180 -3.72 -12.88 6.56
N TYR A 181 -4.26 -12.78 7.77
CA TYR A 181 -5.66 -13.12 8.07
C TYR A 181 -6.59 -11.93 7.93
N ASN A 182 -6.10 -10.70 8.05
CA ASN A 182 -6.94 -9.52 8.07
C ASN A 182 -6.34 -8.46 7.17
N LEU A 183 -7.20 -7.87 6.35
CA LEU A 183 -6.93 -6.66 5.59
C LEU A 183 -8.01 -5.64 5.95
N ASN A 184 -7.61 -4.39 6.16
CA ASN A 184 -8.57 -3.29 6.14
C ASN A 184 -8.04 -2.09 5.38
N ILE A 185 -8.96 -1.33 4.80
CA ILE A 185 -8.69 -0.02 4.19
C ILE A 185 -9.50 0.99 4.98
N THR A 186 -8.87 2.09 5.38
CA THR A 186 -9.51 3.16 6.14
C THR A 186 -9.82 4.33 5.22
N SER A 187 -11.05 4.85 5.26
CA SER A 187 -11.46 6.04 4.50
C SER A 187 -12.33 6.96 5.34
N GLY A 188 -12.23 8.27 5.09
CA GLY A 188 -13.15 9.28 5.63
C GLY A 188 -14.38 9.50 4.74
N SER A 189 -14.39 8.96 3.51
CA SER A 189 -15.50 9.09 2.56
C SER A 189 -16.36 7.82 2.56
N ILE A 190 -17.64 7.96 2.91
CA ILE A 190 -18.60 6.86 2.84
C ILE A 190 -18.82 6.40 1.40
N GLN A 191 -18.90 7.32 0.44
CA GLN A 191 -19.11 7.02 -0.96
C GLN A 191 -17.98 6.14 -1.51
N PHE A 192 -16.73 6.45 -1.13
CA PHE A 192 -15.58 5.63 -1.48
C PHE A 192 -15.64 4.24 -0.83
N ALA A 193 -15.98 4.19 0.46
CA ALA A 193 -16.06 2.94 1.21
C ALA A 193 -17.13 1.99 0.66
N GLU A 194 -18.31 2.50 0.32
CA GLU A 194 -19.42 1.74 -0.27
C GLU A 194 -19.10 1.26 -1.69
N GLY A 195 -18.47 2.11 -2.51
CA GLY A 195 -18.02 1.71 -3.84
C GLY A 195 -17.00 0.57 -3.77
N LEU A 196 -16.03 0.68 -2.87
CA LEU A 196 -15.01 -0.36 -2.66
C LEU A 196 -15.61 -1.66 -2.11
N LEU A 197 -16.55 -1.57 -1.16
CA LEU A 197 -17.28 -2.75 -0.67
C LEU A 197 -18.05 -3.44 -1.82
N SER A 198 -18.68 -2.66 -2.70
CA SER A 198 -19.44 -3.19 -3.83
C SER A 198 -18.56 -3.99 -4.79
N VAL A 199 -17.34 -3.50 -5.07
CA VAL A 199 -16.37 -4.25 -5.89
C VAL A 199 -15.95 -5.56 -5.21
N PHE A 200 -15.65 -5.54 -3.91
CA PHE A 200 -15.28 -6.76 -3.18
C PHE A 200 -16.40 -7.80 -3.18
N LEU A 201 -17.65 -7.38 -2.97
CA LEU A 201 -18.80 -8.27 -3.03
C LEU A 201 -19.00 -8.85 -4.44
N LYS A 202 -18.80 -8.04 -5.50
CA LYS A 202 -18.87 -8.49 -6.90
C LYS A 202 -17.79 -9.54 -7.21
N TRP A 203 -16.59 -9.41 -6.64
CA TRP A 203 -15.53 -10.41 -6.73
C TRP A 203 -15.76 -11.64 -5.84
N GLY A 204 -16.91 -11.73 -5.15
CA GLY A 204 -17.24 -12.86 -4.30
C GLY A 204 -16.44 -12.92 -2.99
N LEU A 205 -15.88 -11.81 -2.54
CA LEU A 205 -15.13 -11.70 -1.30
C LEU A 205 -16.05 -11.42 -0.11
N LYS A 206 -15.79 -12.07 1.02
CA LYS A 206 -16.47 -11.75 2.27
C LYS A 206 -15.89 -10.49 2.89
N SER A 207 -16.59 -9.39 2.69
CA SER A 207 -16.19 -8.07 3.18
C SER A 207 -17.30 -7.34 3.93
N LYS A 208 -16.92 -6.40 4.80
CA LYS A 208 -17.87 -5.54 5.55
C LYS A 208 -17.28 -4.17 5.85
N ILE A 209 -18.15 -3.19 6.09
CA ILE A 209 -17.75 -1.88 6.62
C ILE A 209 -17.99 -1.85 8.13
N THR A 210 -17.05 -1.25 8.87
CA THR A 210 -17.26 -0.85 10.27
C THR A 210 -17.02 0.64 10.40
N THR A 211 -17.86 1.32 11.19
CA THR A 211 -17.78 2.78 11.41
C THR A 211 -17.30 3.08 12.83
N PHE A 212 -16.45 4.09 12.96
CA PHE A 212 -15.99 4.60 14.25
C PHE A 212 -15.88 6.13 14.22
N LYS A 213 -15.98 6.74 15.40
CA LYS A 213 -15.79 8.18 15.58
C LYS A 213 -14.32 8.48 15.78
N GLY A 214 -13.78 9.37 14.97
CA GLY A 214 -12.43 9.90 15.11
C GLY A 214 -12.32 10.91 16.26
N THR A 215 -11.12 11.42 16.48
CA THR A 215 -10.80 12.39 17.57
C THR A 215 -11.53 13.72 17.47
N LYS A 216 -12.06 14.06 16.29
CA LYS A 216 -12.83 15.29 16.02
C LYS A 216 -14.30 15.02 15.69
N ASP A 217 -14.83 13.88 16.16
CA ASP A 217 -16.19 13.40 15.88
C ASP A 217 -16.50 13.13 14.38
N ASN A 218 -15.47 13.13 13.53
CA ASN A 218 -15.60 12.72 12.14
C ASN A 218 -15.84 11.20 12.06
N GLN A 219 -16.77 10.78 11.22
CA GLN A 219 -16.97 9.36 10.93
C GLN A 219 -15.81 8.82 10.09
N ILE A 220 -15.30 7.67 10.47
CA ILE A 220 -14.26 6.94 9.75
C ILE A 220 -14.79 5.54 9.45
N TYR A 221 -14.58 5.12 8.21
CA TYR A 221 -15.06 3.85 7.68
C TYR A 221 -13.87 2.92 7.46
N ARG A 222 -13.94 1.70 7.99
CA ARG A 222 -12.99 0.63 7.70
C ARG A 222 -13.66 -0.47 6.91
N ILE A 223 -13.14 -0.71 5.71
CA ILE A 223 -13.57 -1.80 4.85
C ILE A 223 -12.70 -3.01 5.18
N TRP A 224 -13.30 -4.07 5.71
CA TRP A 224 -12.62 -5.27 6.18
C TRP A 224 -12.76 -6.43 5.21
N ILE A 225 -11.66 -7.17 5.04
CA ILE A 225 -11.64 -8.53 4.50
C ILE A 225 -10.92 -9.40 5.53
N THR A 226 -11.61 -10.44 6.00
CA THR A 226 -11.13 -11.27 7.12
C THR A 226 -11.15 -12.75 6.76
N GLY A 227 -10.12 -13.46 7.19
CA GLY A 227 -9.88 -14.85 6.90
C GLY A 227 -8.77 -15.02 5.85
N LYS A 228 -7.83 -15.92 6.12
CA LYS A 228 -6.68 -16.21 5.24
C LYS A 228 -7.08 -16.51 3.79
N THR A 229 -8.21 -17.19 3.58
CA THR A 229 -8.69 -17.56 2.25
C THR A 229 -9.19 -16.35 1.48
N GLU A 230 -9.88 -15.43 2.15
CA GLU A 230 -10.45 -14.23 1.51
C GLU A 230 -9.36 -13.21 1.17
N VAL A 231 -8.38 -13.03 2.07
CA VAL A 231 -7.20 -12.20 1.80
C VAL A 231 -6.37 -12.80 0.66
N LEU A 232 -6.21 -14.13 0.61
CA LEU A 232 -5.50 -14.79 -0.48
C LEU A 232 -6.22 -14.64 -1.82
N LYS A 233 -7.54 -14.86 -1.88
CA LYS A 233 -8.33 -14.63 -3.12
C LYS A 233 -8.16 -13.21 -3.64
N LEU A 234 -8.25 -12.22 -2.76
CA LEU A 234 -7.99 -10.83 -3.14
C LEU A 234 -6.57 -10.65 -3.69
N SER A 235 -5.57 -11.25 -3.04
CA SER A 235 -4.18 -11.24 -3.51
C SER A 235 -4.05 -11.79 -4.93
N GLU A 236 -4.70 -12.91 -5.23
CA GLU A 236 -4.66 -13.54 -6.55
C GLU A 236 -5.26 -12.64 -7.63
N ILE A 237 -6.33 -11.91 -7.29
CA ILE A 237 -6.97 -10.94 -8.20
C ILE A 237 -6.06 -9.72 -8.43
N ILE A 238 -5.66 -9.01 -7.37
CA ILE A 238 -5.04 -7.69 -7.50
C ILE A 238 -3.58 -7.73 -7.96
N TYR A 239 -2.90 -8.87 -7.82
CA TYR A 239 -1.51 -9.04 -8.24
C TYR A 239 -1.35 -9.81 -9.55
N GLN A 240 -2.45 -10.14 -10.25
CA GLN A 240 -2.40 -10.85 -11.52
C GLN A 240 -1.60 -10.08 -12.58
N ASP A 241 -1.88 -8.78 -12.71
CA ASP A 241 -1.23 -7.87 -13.67
C ASP A 241 -0.18 -6.96 -13.02
N ALA A 242 0.26 -7.27 -11.79
CA ALA A 242 1.32 -6.52 -11.15
C ALA A 242 2.65 -6.80 -11.88
N THR A 243 3.32 -5.75 -12.33
CA THR A 243 4.69 -5.88 -12.85
C THR A 243 5.65 -6.11 -11.65
N SER A 244 6.96 -6.24 -11.86
CA SER A 244 7.85 -6.73 -10.81
C SER A 244 7.87 -5.86 -9.54
N ASP A 245 7.38 -4.60 -9.57
CA ASP A 245 7.58 -3.66 -8.46
C ASP A 245 6.42 -2.69 -8.12
N ASP A 246 5.29 -2.67 -8.82
CA ASP A 246 4.21 -1.71 -8.58
C ASP A 246 3.28 -2.09 -7.42
N TYR A 247 3.89 -2.27 -6.25
CA TYR A 247 3.21 -2.55 -5.00
C TYR A 247 4.10 -2.33 -3.78
N VAL A 248 3.49 -2.21 -2.60
CA VAL A 248 4.24 -2.23 -1.33
C VAL A 248 4.57 -3.67 -0.96
N ILE A 249 5.86 -4.00 -1.02
CA ILE A 249 6.41 -5.36 -0.87
C ILE A 249 5.83 -6.10 0.33
N LYS A 250 5.82 -5.47 1.51
CA LYS A 250 5.32 -6.10 2.75
C LYS A 250 3.86 -6.54 2.65
N LYS A 251 3.02 -5.76 1.95
CA LYS A 251 1.59 -6.06 1.77
C LYS A 251 1.43 -7.26 0.85
N ARG A 252 2.15 -7.30 -0.29
CA ARG A 252 2.17 -8.47 -1.20
C ARG A 252 2.63 -9.75 -0.51
N VAL A 253 3.71 -9.66 0.29
CA VAL A 253 4.21 -10.82 1.06
C VAL A 253 3.15 -11.30 2.05
N TYR A 254 2.56 -10.40 2.85
CA TYR A 254 1.57 -10.80 3.85
C TYR A 254 0.28 -11.36 3.26
N MET A 255 -0.18 -10.83 2.13
CA MET A 255 -1.41 -11.29 1.48
C MET A 255 -1.25 -12.66 0.80
N SER A 256 -0.07 -12.95 0.23
CA SER A 256 0.18 -14.19 -0.51
C SER A 256 0.78 -15.33 0.32
N GLN A 257 1.10 -15.10 1.60
CA GLN A 257 1.86 -16.04 2.44
C GLN A 257 1.21 -17.41 2.70
N HIS A 258 -0.09 -17.56 2.41
CA HIS A 258 -0.85 -18.80 2.55
C HIS A 258 -1.15 -19.48 1.22
N SER A 259 -0.69 -18.91 0.11
CA SER A 259 -0.77 -19.56 -1.20
C SER A 259 0.13 -20.81 -1.23
N VAL A 260 -0.12 -21.67 -2.21
CA VAL A 260 0.75 -22.83 -2.48
C VAL A 260 2.17 -22.39 -2.85
N ARG A 261 2.31 -21.23 -3.50
CA ARG A 261 3.58 -20.62 -3.89
C ARG A 261 3.63 -19.15 -3.42
N PRO A 262 3.94 -18.91 -2.14
CA PRO A 262 4.01 -17.55 -1.58
C PRO A 262 4.98 -16.65 -2.34
N TYR A 263 4.62 -15.37 -2.46
CA TYR A 263 5.55 -14.39 -3.01
C TYR A 263 6.77 -14.25 -2.08
N LYS A 264 7.96 -14.35 -2.67
CA LYS A 264 9.24 -14.13 -1.98
C LYS A 264 9.86 -12.87 -2.55
N SER A 265 10.08 -11.88 -1.69
CA SER A 265 10.78 -10.66 -2.07
C SER A 265 12.28 -10.91 -2.11
N GLU A 266 12.93 -10.51 -3.20
CA GLU A 266 14.40 -10.43 -3.29
C GLU A 266 14.93 -9.22 -2.50
N ILE A 267 14.13 -8.16 -2.41
CA ILE A 267 14.46 -6.96 -1.64
C ILE A 267 14.21 -7.26 -0.15
N PRO A 268 15.24 -7.11 0.72
CA PRO A 268 15.06 -7.27 2.16
C PRO A 268 14.17 -6.14 2.70
N PHE A 269 12.94 -6.46 3.09
CA PHE A 269 12.12 -5.57 3.90
C PHE A 269 12.33 -5.94 5.37
N TYR A 270 12.80 -4.99 6.19
CA TYR A 270 13.35 -5.16 7.55
C TYR A 270 12.37 -5.65 8.65
N GLU A 271 11.38 -6.49 8.33
CA GLU A 271 10.61 -7.22 9.32
C GLU A 271 10.90 -8.71 9.17
N LYS A 272 11.67 -9.28 10.12
CA LYS A 272 11.85 -10.73 10.26
C LYS A 272 10.44 -11.34 10.43
N ILE A 273 9.87 -11.91 9.36
CA ILE A 273 8.60 -12.62 9.44
C ILE A 273 8.83 -13.76 10.43
N SER A 274 8.24 -13.64 11.62
CA SER A 274 8.39 -14.66 12.64
C SER A 274 7.86 -15.99 12.09
N SER A 275 8.66 -17.05 12.15
CA SER A 275 8.20 -18.39 11.79
C SER A 275 7.11 -18.89 12.75
N ARG A 276 6.90 -18.19 13.88
CA ARG A 276 5.90 -18.49 14.90
C ARG A 276 4.50 -18.08 14.43
N VAL A 277 3.57 -19.02 14.44
CA VAL A 277 2.15 -18.80 14.14
C VAL A 277 1.31 -18.95 15.40
N GLN A 278 0.33 -18.07 15.60
CA GLN A 278 -0.64 -18.22 16.68
C GLN A 278 -1.47 -19.48 16.47
N PHE A 279 -1.60 -20.26 17.53
CA PHE A 279 -2.33 -21.51 17.52
C PHE A 279 -3.21 -21.61 18.77
N ARG A 280 -4.45 -22.03 18.56
CA ARG A 280 -5.43 -22.25 19.62
C ARG A 280 -5.89 -23.70 19.53
N THR A 281 -5.88 -24.37 20.68
CA THR A 281 -6.36 -25.73 20.84
C THR A 281 -6.92 -25.93 22.25
N ASN A 282 -7.41 -27.11 22.58
CA ASN A 282 -7.84 -27.45 23.93
C ASN A 282 -6.91 -28.55 24.49
N ILE A 283 -6.32 -28.30 25.65
CA ILE A 283 -5.37 -29.20 26.34
C ILE A 283 -5.86 -29.47 27.76
N SER A 284 -5.65 -30.69 28.27
CA SER A 284 -5.93 -31.04 29.67
C SER A 284 -5.39 -30.01 30.65
N LYS A 285 -6.23 -29.57 31.60
CA LYS A 285 -5.84 -28.65 32.67
C LYS A 285 -4.74 -29.26 33.54
N TYR A 286 -4.83 -30.56 33.84
CA TYR A 286 -3.81 -31.28 34.59
C TYR A 286 -2.44 -31.25 33.88
N ILE A 287 -2.41 -31.54 32.58
CA ILE A 287 -1.18 -31.46 31.77
C ILE A 287 -0.58 -30.06 31.81
N LEU A 288 -1.40 -29.02 31.60
CA LEU A 288 -0.93 -27.64 31.63
C LEU A 288 -0.32 -27.24 32.99
N GLU A 289 -0.90 -27.71 34.10
CA GLU A 289 -0.37 -27.44 35.43
C GLU A 289 0.94 -28.19 35.70
N SER A 290 1.04 -29.45 35.27
CA SER A 290 2.30 -30.21 35.36
C SER A 290 3.44 -29.55 34.57
N LEU A 291 3.16 -29.08 33.35
CA LEU A 291 4.14 -28.39 32.52
C LEU A 291 4.50 -26.99 33.05
N ARG A 292 3.61 -26.33 33.80
CA ARG A 292 3.96 -25.07 34.48
C ARG A 292 5.03 -25.29 35.53
N ILE A 293 4.89 -26.34 36.33
CA ILE A 293 5.87 -26.70 37.36
C ILE A 293 7.22 -26.99 36.69
N ALA A 294 7.24 -27.88 35.69
CA ALA A 294 8.45 -28.20 34.93
C ALA A 294 9.07 -26.98 34.23
N ALA A 295 8.24 -26.07 33.70
CA ALA A 295 8.74 -24.85 33.05
C ALA A 295 9.44 -23.90 34.05
N ILE A 296 8.93 -23.82 35.28
CA ILE A 296 9.56 -23.03 36.36
C ILE A 296 10.89 -23.66 36.78
N GLU A 297 10.91 -24.97 37.03
CA GLU A 297 12.10 -25.72 37.46
C GLU A 297 13.24 -25.64 36.44
N HIS A 298 12.92 -25.69 35.14
CA HIS A 298 13.92 -25.67 34.06
C HIS A 298 14.09 -24.30 33.38
N HIS A 299 13.58 -23.22 34.00
CA HIS A 299 13.68 -21.85 33.47
C HIS A 299 13.28 -21.72 31.99
N THR A 300 12.19 -22.36 31.58
CA THR A 300 11.69 -22.39 30.21
C THR A 300 10.20 -22.00 30.14
N THR A 301 9.56 -22.24 29.01
CA THR A 301 8.12 -22.01 28.83
C THR A 301 7.40 -23.31 28.49
N ILE A 302 6.13 -23.40 28.86
CA ILE A 302 5.24 -24.52 28.48
C ILE A 302 5.30 -24.77 26.97
N ASN A 303 5.34 -23.69 26.18
CA ASN A 303 5.41 -23.79 24.72
C ASN A 303 6.70 -24.43 24.22
N ASN A 304 7.84 -24.08 24.82
CA ASN A 304 9.13 -24.72 24.47
C ASN A 304 9.14 -26.19 24.86
N LEU A 305 8.54 -26.54 26.00
CA LEU A 305 8.38 -27.93 26.44
C LEU A 305 7.56 -28.73 25.44
N PHE A 306 6.39 -28.23 25.03
CA PHE A 306 5.60 -28.85 23.96
C PHE A 306 6.38 -28.94 22.65
N GLU A 307 7.08 -27.89 22.23
CA GLU A 307 7.86 -27.94 20.99
C GLU A 307 8.98 -28.98 21.02
N LYS A 308 9.62 -29.17 22.18
CA LYS A 308 10.62 -30.23 22.39
C LYS A 308 9.97 -31.61 22.30
N GLY A 309 8.91 -31.83 23.07
CA GLY A 309 8.16 -33.09 23.06
C GLY A 309 7.64 -33.45 21.67
N LEU A 310 7.10 -32.48 20.92
CA LEU A 310 6.60 -32.68 19.57
C LEU A 310 7.72 -33.06 18.59
N LYS A 311 8.90 -32.42 18.69
CA LYS A 311 10.04 -32.77 17.85
C LYS A 311 10.53 -34.19 18.13
N ASN A 312 10.57 -34.59 19.40
CA ASN A 312 10.97 -35.93 19.83
C ASN A 312 9.96 -36.99 19.38
N LEU A 313 8.65 -36.75 19.60
CA LEU A 313 7.56 -37.62 19.14
C LEU A 313 7.61 -37.84 17.62
N LEU A 314 7.76 -36.77 16.84
CA LEU A 314 7.83 -36.84 15.37
C LEU A 314 9.11 -37.53 14.85
N GLY A 315 10.14 -37.66 15.68
CA GLY A 315 11.39 -38.36 15.36
C GLY A 315 11.40 -39.85 15.73
N THR A 316 10.37 -40.34 16.43
CA THR A 316 10.33 -41.72 16.96
C THR A 316 9.43 -42.61 16.11
N PRO A 317 9.83 -43.86 15.77
CA PRO A 317 8.94 -44.83 15.11
C PRO A 317 7.74 -45.13 16.01
N VAL A 318 6.53 -44.97 15.48
CA VAL A 318 5.28 -45.04 16.25
C VAL A 318 5.08 -46.43 16.87
N LEU A 319 5.00 -46.50 18.20
CA LEU A 319 4.37 -47.60 18.94
C LEU A 319 2.86 -47.34 19.03
N GLU A 320 2.05 -48.39 19.03
CA GLU A 320 0.57 -48.34 18.98
C GLU A 320 -0.05 -47.22 19.81
N ILE A 321 -0.77 -46.31 19.14
CA ILE A 321 -1.36 -45.14 19.79
C ILE A 321 -2.67 -45.55 20.46
N ASN A 322 -2.63 -45.66 21.79
CA ASN A 322 -3.80 -46.01 22.58
C ASN A 322 -4.81 -44.84 22.61
N LYS A 323 -5.91 -44.98 21.85
CA LYS A 323 -6.98 -43.96 21.72
C LYS A 323 -7.94 -43.89 22.93
N LEU A 324 -7.76 -44.71 23.98
CA LEU A 324 -8.77 -44.97 25.01
C LEU A 324 -8.74 -44.03 26.24
N SER A 325 -7.78 -43.11 26.37
CA SER A 325 -7.67 -42.23 27.57
C SER A 325 -7.64 -40.73 27.24
N ARG A 326 -8.65 -40.22 26.51
CA ARG A 326 -8.75 -38.78 26.23
C ARG A 326 -9.13 -38.01 27.51
N PRO A 327 -8.42 -36.91 27.86
CA PRO A 327 -8.76 -36.11 29.03
C PRO A 327 -10.12 -35.43 28.91
N VAL A 328 -10.89 -35.43 30.00
CA VAL A 328 -12.20 -34.74 30.10
C VAL A 328 -12.09 -33.30 30.58
N ASP A 329 -10.92 -32.89 31.05
CA ASP A 329 -10.65 -31.59 31.69
C ASP A 329 -9.98 -30.57 30.74
N ARG A 330 -10.17 -30.75 29.43
CA ARG A 330 -9.53 -29.90 28.42
C ARG A 330 -10.02 -28.45 28.51
N VAL A 331 -9.09 -27.51 28.61
CA VAL A 331 -9.33 -26.06 28.61
C VAL A 331 -8.67 -25.40 27.40
N GLN A 332 -9.20 -24.24 27.00
CA GLN A 332 -8.66 -23.50 25.85
C GLN A 332 -7.24 -23.02 26.14
N PHE A 333 -6.31 -23.45 25.30
CA PHE A 333 -4.90 -23.06 25.33
C PHE A 333 -4.55 -22.29 24.05
N LYS A 334 -3.97 -21.11 24.22
CA LYS A 334 -3.50 -20.24 23.12
C LYS A 334 -1.99 -20.09 23.26
N THR A 335 -1.27 -20.40 22.19
CA THR A 335 0.20 -20.30 22.15
C THR A 335 0.68 -19.96 20.74
N THR A 336 2.00 -19.96 20.53
CA THR A 336 2.62 -19.77 19.21
C THR A 336 3.59 -20.90 18.89
N TYR A 337 3.36 -21.63 17.80
CA TYR A 337 4.26 -22.70 17.35
C TYR A 337 5.07 -22.27 16.13
N ASP A 338 6.25 -22.85 15.94
CA ASP A 338 6.90 -22.81 14.63
C ASP A 338 5.98 -23.38 13.52
N ARG A 339 5.88 -22.67 12.39
CA ARG A 339 4.98 -23.01 11.27
C ARG A 339 5.27 -24.40 10.70
N GLU A 340 6.54 -24.76 10.50
CA GLU A 340 6.90 -26.05 9.92
C GLU A 340 6.60 -27.20 10.87
N LEU A 341 6.92 -27.02 12.15
CA LEU A 341 6.58 -28.00 13.18
C LEU A 341 5.06 -28.24 13.22
N LEU A 342 4.25 -27.17 13.24
CA LEU A 342 2.79 -27.31 13.27
C LEU A 342 2.23 -28.01 12.01
N MET A 343 2.83 -27.81 10.84
CA MET A 343 2.47 -28.56 9.63
C MET A 343 2.78 -30.05 9.76
N LYS A 344 3.96 -30.41 10.28
CA LYS A 344 4.33 -31.81 10.53
C LYS A 344 3.40 -32.47 11.54
N VAL A 345 3.03 -31.76 12.60
CA VAL A 345 2.04 -32.24 13.60
C VAL A 345 0.67 -32.50 12.96
N ARG A 346 0.21 -31.61 12.08
CA ARG A 346 -1.06 -31.81 11.35
C ARG A 346 -1.03 -33.05 10.45
N GLU A 347 0.08 -33.24 9.75
CA GLU A 347 0.26 -34.39 8.87
C GLU A 347 0.31 -35.69 9.68
N PHE A 348 1.08 -35.71 10.77
CA PHE A 348 1.14 -36.85 11.69
C PHE A 348 -0.23 -37.20 12.28
N ALA A 349 -0.98 -36.18 12.73
CA ALA A 349 -2.33 -36.36 13.26
C ALA A 349 -3.26 -37.00 12.21
N LYS A 350 -3.18 -36.54 10.96
CA LYS A 350 -3.98 -37.07 9.85
C LYS A 350 -3.60 -38.52 9.50
N GLN A 351 -2.30 -38.84 9.47
CA GLN A 351 -1.81 -40.18 9.14
C GLN A 351 -2.21 -41.24 10.18
N ASN A 352 -2.37 -40.83 11.44
CA ASN A 352 -2.67 -41.72 12.55
C ASN A 352 -4.14 -41.64 13.02
N ASP A 353 -5.00 -40.89 12.33
CA ASP A 353 -6.40 -40.66 12.69
C ASP A 353 -6.55 -40.14 14.14
N LEU A 354 -5.87 -39.02 14.41
CA LEU A 354 -5.85 -38.31 15.69
C LEU A 354 -6.23 -36.84 15.52
N TYR A 355 -6.71 -36.23 16.59
CA TYR A 355 -6.83 -34.77 16.64
C TYR A 355 -5.48 -34.12 16.99
N ILE A 356 -5.27 -32.87 16.57
CA ILE A 356 -4.02 -32.14 16.86
C ILE A 356 -3.77 -32.03 18.38
N ASN A 357 -4.82 -31.86 19.19
CA ASN A 357 -4.66 -31.84 20.65
C ASN A 357 -4.25 -33.19 21.22
N ASP A 358 -4.72 -34.33 20.65
CA ASP A 358 -4.27 -35.65 21.05
C ASP A 358 -2.73 -35.74 20.86
N VAL A 359 -2.22 -35.32 19.70
CA VAL A 359 -0.77 -35.32 19.42
C VAL A 359 0.01 -34.39 20.35
N ILE A 360 -0.51 -33.20 20.66
CA ILE A 360 0.14 -32.27 21.58
C ILE A 360 0.18 -32.82 23.01
N GLU A 361 -0.90 -33.44 23.48
CA GLU A 361 -0.95 -34.06 24.80
C GLU A 361 0.00 -35.27 24.87
N MET A 362 0.01 -36.13 23.85
CA MET A 362 0.95 -37.26 23.75
C MET A 362 2.41 -36.81 23.76
N SER A 363 2.71 -35.64 23.18
CA SER A 363 4.08 -35.14 23.11
C SER A 363 4.72 -34.89 24.47
N VAL A 364 3.92 -34.79 25.53
CA VAL A 364 4.40 -34.58 26.90
C VAL A 364 5.25 -35.74 27.39
N ASP A 365 4.89 -36.96 27.03
CA ASP A 365 5.64 -38.18 27.38
C ASP A 365 7.02 -38.25 26.67
N TYR A 366 7.22 -37.40 25.66
CA TYR A 366 8.44 -37.32 24.86
C TYR A 366 9.30 -36.09 25.21
N ILE A 367 8.91 -35.35 26.25
CA ILE A 367 9.76 -34.30 26.83
C ILE A 367 10.79 -35.03 27.69
N ASP A 368 12.01 -35.21 27.18
CA ASP A 368 13.10 -35.92 27.88
C ASP A 368 13.13 -35.61 29.38
N SER A 369 13.22 -36.67 30.19
CA SER A 369 13.48 -36.64 31.63
C SER A 369 14.93 -36.29 31.98
N SER A 370 15.79 -36.08 30.99
CA SER A 370 17.14 -35.54 31.19
C SER A 370 17.09 -34.01 31.20
N TYR A 371 16.72 -33.47 32.36
CA TYR A 371 17.08 -32.14 32.83
C TYR A 371 17.52 -32.20 34.29
#